data_AF-A0A929NDK0-F1
#
_entry.id   AF-A0A929NDK0-F1
#
_cell.length_a   1.000
_cell.length_b   1.000
_cell.length_c   1.000
_cell.angle_alpha   90.00
_cell.angle_beta   90.00
_cell.angle_gamma   90.00
#
_symmetry.space_group_name_H-M   'P 1'
#
loop_
_entity.id
_entity.type
_entity.pdbx_description
1 polymer ?
#
loop_
_entity_poly.entity_id
_entity_poly.type
_entity_poly.pdbx_seq_one_letter_code
_entity_poly.pdbx_strand_id
1 'polypeptide(L)'
;MDWSLIIFIVVVVFFASRGYKKGLLKSLSRVLSLLAGYVAAILYSGKVFAIVESQFQLQGIVAFVIASLVLFFGAAMAVSFLFWLLGRPGSSNDSPSAVSSYGGATLGLVVGVIVAIVIVWTFAFMRDMRPAENVVAVADTNKSRIEILASRAAGKAVNTALSLGSAEPEVISLSTALVEAPAEVAQQAQRLAGSDDLKVLLNDPQSQAVLNSGDVEAVTKLPAFQQLANNPDMQALAESAGMLDQSGKNTQAAQAALASQITDIWGRMSRVKNDQRVQEILNDPGFQQKIQSGNPIDLLTNARLLELADIIFSGSAAPYESGNNDASSIQPESSSKEISKKETRLYRWTDKDGRIHYSDVKPEP
;
A
#
# COMPACT_ATOMS: atom_id res chain seq x y z
N MET A 1 8.11 7.14 32.84
CA MET A 1 6.69 6.76 32.72
C MET A 1 6.33 6.90 31.26
N ASP A 2 5.84 5.84 30.62
CA ASP A 2 5.64 5.83 29.17
C ASP A 2 4.53 6.81 28.79
N TRP A 3 4.87 7.85 28.02
CA TRP A 3 3.88 8.83 27.53
C TRP A 3 2.72 8.15 26.80
N SER A 4 3.02 7.09 26.03
CA SER A 4 2.03 6.28 25.33
C SER A 4 1.00 5.63 26.28
N LEU A 5 1.43 5.16 27.46
CA LEU A 5 0.53 4.59 28.47
C LEU A 5 -0.40 5.65 29.07
N ILE A 6 0.13 6.84 29.35
CA ILE A 6 -0.66 7.95 29.90
C ILE A 6 -1.74 8.37 28.89
N ILE A 7 -1.35 8.56 27.63
CA ILE A 7 -2.28 8.89 26.54
C ILE A 7 -3.36 7.81 26.43
N PHE A 8 -2.96 6.54 26.42
CA PHE A 8 -3.89 5.42 26.34
C PHE A 8 -4.92 5.42 27.46
N ILE A 9 -4.49 5.51 28.73
CA ILE A 9 -5.38 5.51 29.89
C ILE A 9 -6.33 6.71 29.86
N VAL A 10 -5.82 7.92 29.58
CA VAL A 10 -6.63 9.14 29.53
C VAL A 10 -7.73 9.03 28.47
N VAL A 11 -7.39 8.54 27.28
CA VAL A 11 -8.36 8.36 26.18
C VAL A 11 -9.41 7.31 26.56
N VAL A 12 -9.01 6.15 27.06
CA VAL A 12 -9.94 5.06 27.44
C VAL A 12 -10.89 5.52 28.54
N VAL A 13 -10.37 6.13 29.62
CA VAL A 13 -11.18 6.64 30.73
C VAL A 13 -12.14 7.73 30.26
N PHE A 14 -11.69 8.64 29.40
CA PHE A 14 -12.52 9.68 28.82
C PHE A 14 -13.71 9.11 28.04
N PHE A 15 -13.47 8.12 27.16
CA PHE A 15 -14.53 7.51 26.37
C PHE A 15 -15.46 6.62 27.21
N ALA A 16 -14.94 5.88 28.18
CA ALA A 16 -15.75 5.10 29.12
C ALA A 16 -16.67 6.01 29.96
N SER A 17 -16.13 7.09 30.53
CA SER A 17 -16.90 8.09 31.30
C SER A 17 -17.95 8.79 30.45
N ARG A 18 -17.60 9.15 29.20
CA ARG A 18 -18.52 9.76 28.25
C ARG A 18 -19.63 8.80 27.82
N GLY A 19 -19.31 7.52 27.65
CA GLY A 19 -20.27 6.46 27.35
C GLY A 19 -21.26 6.24 28.49
N TYR A 20 -20.75 6.19 29.73
CA TYR A 20 -21.56 6.06 30.93
C TYR A 20 -22.61 7.18 31.06
N LYS A 21 -22.20 8.45 30.86
CA LYS A 21 -23.10 9.61 30.98
C LYS A 21 -24.16 9.70 29.89
N LYS A 22 -23.93 9.11 28.72
CA LYS A 22 -24.80 9.28 27.54
C LYS A 22 -25.75 8.10 27.30
N GLY A 23 -25.51 6.96 27.95
CA GLY A 23 -26.27 5.73 27.77
C GLY A 23 -25.92 4.98 26.48
N LEU A 24 -26.32 3.70 26.44
CA LEU A 24 -25.99 2.76 25.36
C LEU A 24 -26.47 3.22 23.98
N LEU A 25 -27.75 3.58 23.82
CA LEU A 25 -28.33 3.94 22.51
C LEU A 25 -27.61 5.11 21.85
N LYS A 26 -27.31 6.15 22.64
CA LYS A 26 -26.60 7.34 22.13
C LYS A 26 -25.15 7.02 21.80
N SER A 27 -24.51 6.15 22.56
CA SER A 27 -23.16 5.66 22.26
C SER A 27 -23.16 4.83 20.96
N LEU A 28 -24.11 3.91 20.80
CA LEU A 28 -24.26 3.05 19.63
C LEU A 28 -24.52 3.84 18.34
N SER A 29 -25.42 4.82 18.38
CA SER A 29 -25.66 5.70 17.22
C SER A 29 -24.40 6.41 16.75
N ARG A 30 -23.52 6.81 17.69
CA ARG A 30 -22.24 7.44 17.35
C ARG A 30 -21.27 6.43 16.73
N VAL A 31 -21.19 5.22 17.27
CA VAL A 31 -20.32 4.17 16.68
C VAL A 31 -20.77 3.85 15.27
N LEU A 32 -22.08 3.64 15.04
CA LEU A 32 -22.61 3.43 13.70
C LEU A 32 -22.34 4.61 12.78
N SER A 33 -22.43 5.85 13.28
CA SER A 33 -22.12 7.04 12.48
C SER A 33 -20.65 7.08 12.05
N LEU A 34 -19.72 6.70 12.94
CA LEU A 34 -18.29 6.63 12.62
C LEU A 34 -18.00 5.52 11.61
N LEU A 35 -18.61 4.35 11.78
CA LEU A 35 -18.48 3.24 10.82
C LEU A 35 -19.04 3.62 9.46
N ALA A 36 -20.20 4.27 9.40
CA ALA A 36 -20.77 4.76 8.16
C ALA A 36 -19.88 5.83 7.52
N GLY A 37 -19.32 6.74 8.31
CA GLY A 37 -18.32 7.71 7.85
C GLY A 37 -17.13 7.03 7.20
N TYR A 38 -16.58 6.00 7.84
CA TYR A 38 -15.41 5.27 7.35
C TYR A 38 -15.71 4.50 6.06
N VAL A 39 -16.82 3.75 6.04
CA VAL A 39 -17.28 3.01 4.84
C VAL A 39 -17.54 3.98 3.68
N ALA A 40 -18.17 5.12 3.95
CA ALA A 40 -18.42 6.13 2.92
C ALA A 40 -17.12 6.74 2.39
N ALA A 41 -16.16 7.05 3.26
CA ALA A 41 -14.85 7.55 2.85
C ALA A 41 -14.12 6.54 1.93
N ILE A 42 -14.13 5.25 2.26
CA ILE A 42 -13.48 4.23 1.42
C ILE A 42 -14.21 4.06 0.08
N LEU A 43 -15.53 3.86 0.08
CA LEU A 43 -16.28 3.54 -1.13
C LEU A 43 -16.42 4.71 -2.10
N TYR A 44 -16.45 5.95 -1.60
CA TYR A 44 -16.75 7.14 -2.40
C TYR A 44 -15.59 8.12 -2.53
N SER A 45 -14.45 7.93 -1.85
CA SER A 45 -13.30 8.85 -1.94
C SER A 45 -12.88 9.11 -3.38
N GLY A 46 -12.76 8.09 -4.21
CA GLY A 46 -12.37 8.26 -5.62
C GLY A 46 -13.32 9.15 -6.42
N LYS A 47 -14.64 9.03 -6.20
CA LYS A 47 -15.64 9.85 -6.90
C LYS A 47 -15.65 11.30 -6.38
N VAL A 48 -15.58 11.47 -5.07
CA VAL A 48 -15.59 12.82 -4.45
C VAL A 48 -14.27 13.54 -4.69
N PHE A 49 -13.16 12.82 -4.75
CA PHE A 49 -11.85 13.35 -5.11
C PHE A 49 -11.89 14.07 -6.46
N ALA A 50 -12.42 13.43 -7.51
CA ALA A 50 -12.56 14.06 -8.84
C ALA A 50 -13.42 15.34 -8.83
N ILE A 51 -14.44 15.39 -7.97
CA ILE A 51 -15.28 16.58 -7.79
C ILE A 51 -14.51 17.69 -7.07
N VAL A 52 -13.79 17.35 -6.00
CA VAL A 52 -12.99 18.31 -5.23
C VAL A 52 -11.86 18.89 -6.08
N GLU A 53 -11.17 18.06 -6.85
CA GLU A 53 -10.10 18.48 -7.75
C GLU A 53 -10.60 19.43 -8.84
N SER A 54 -11.73 19.11 -9.47
CA SER A 54 -12.32 19.97 -10.51
C SER A 54 -12.86 21.30 -9.99
N GLN A 55 -13.42 21.35 -8.77
CA GLN A 55 -13.99 22.59 -8.22
C GLN A 55 -12.97 23.50 -7.54
N PHE A 56 -12.02 22.93 -6.81
CA PHE A 56 -11.10 23.69 -5.96
C PHE A 56 -9.69 23.77 -6.52
N GLN A 57 -9.40 23.09 -7.64
CA GLN A 57 -8.05 22.97 -8.23
C GLN A 57 -7.01 22.45 -7.23
N LEU A 58 -7.48 21.73 -6.20
CA LEU A 58 -6.62 21.07 -5.23
C LEU A 58 -6.17 19.76 -5.86
N GLN A 59 -4.86 19.56 -5.96
CA GLN A 59 -4.27 18.37 -6.58
C GLN A 59 -3.71 17.42 -5.52
N GLY A 60 -3.70 16.13 -5.86
CA GLY A 60 -2.99 15.09 -5.11
C GLY A 60 -3.53 14.82 -3.70
N ILE A 61 -2.61 14.55 -2.76
CA ILE A 61 -2.92 14.05 -1.41
C ILE A 61 -3.83 15.01 -0.64
N VAL A 62 -3.67 16.32 -0.82
CA VAL A 62 -4.47 17.33 -0.10
C VAL A 62 -5.95 17.22 -0.49
N ALA A 63 -6.25 17.12 -1.78
CA ALA A 63 -7.62 16.92 -2.26
C ALA A 63 -8.19 15.57 -1.80
N PHE A 64 -7.38 14.51 -1.79
CA PHE A 64 -7.81 13.19 -1.31
C PHE A 64 -8.15 13.20 0.19
N VAL A 65 -7.33 13.86 1.01
CA VAL A 65 -7.58 14.01 2.46
C VAL A 65 -8.83 14.84 2.69
N ILE A 66 -9.00 15.96 1.99
CA ILE A 66 -10.20 16.81 2.12
C ILE A 66 -11.45 16.05 1.70
N ALA A 67 -11.43 15.37 0.55
CA ALA A 67 -12.53 14.55 0.06
C ALA A 67 -12.91 13.45 1.08
N SER A 68 -11.91 12.77 1.64
CA SER A 68 -12.10 11.72 2.65
C SER A 68 -12.70 12.28 3.93
N LEU A 69 -12.24 13.45 4.40
CA LEU A 69 -12.78 14.11 5.60
C LEU A 69 -14.22 14.58 5.37
N VAL A 70 -14.52 15.20 4.22
CA VAL A 70 -15.88 15.63 3.88
C VAL A 70 -16.83 14.45 3.81
N LEU A 71 -16.44 13.35 3.17
CA LEU A 71 -17.22 12.11 3.14
C LEU A 71 -17.43 11.53 4.53
N PHE A 72 -16.35 11.43 5.32
CA PHE A 72 -16.40 10.87 6.66
C PHE A 72 -17.36 11.66 7.56
N PHE A 73 -17.18 12.97 7.65
CA PHE A 73 -18.03 13.82 8.48
C PHE A 73 -19.45 13.94 7.92
N GLY A 74 -19.60 14.02 6.59
CA GLY A 74 -20.91 14.10 5.94
C GLY A 74 -21.76 12.86 6.21
N ALA A 75 -21.21 11.67 6.00
CA ALA A 75 -21.92 10.42 6.28
C ALA A 75 -22.14 10.19 7.79
N ALA A 76 -21.15 10.50 8.64
CA ALA A 76 -21.35 10.43 10.08
C ALA A 76 -22.45 11.39 10.57
N MET A 77 -22.51 12.60 10.01
CA MET A 77 -23.55 13.58 10.34
C MET A 77 -24.91 13.12 9.84
N ALA A 78 -25.01 12.57 8.62
CA ALA A 78 -26.25 12.04 8.06
C ALA A 78 -26.82 10.88 8.90
N VAL A 79 -25.98 9.92 9.30
CA VAL A 79 -26.41 8.81 10.17
C VAL A 79 -26.78 9.30 11.56
N SER A 80 -26.01 10.23 12.13
CA SER A 80 -26.35 10.86 13.41
C SER A 80 -27.68 11.58 13.34
N PHE A 81 -27.96 12.27 12.24
CA PHE A 81 -29.22 12.96 12.00
C PHE A 81 -30.38 11.98 11.85
N LEU A 82 -30.18 10.86 11.16
CA LEU A 82 -31.18 9.79 11.06
C LEU A 82 -31.54 9.22 12.44
N PHE A 83 -30.55 8.93 13.28
CA PHE A 83 -30.77 8.47 14.66
C PHE A 83 -31.41 9.55 15.53
N TRP A 84 -31.09 10.83 15.29
CA TRP A 84 -31.76 11.94 15.97
C TRP A 84 -33.24 12.04 15.55
N LEU A 85 -33.56 11.77 14.29
CA LEU A 85 -34.94 11.77 13.77
C LEU A 85 -35.74 10.59 14.32
N LEU A 86 -35.16 9.38 14.29
CA LEU A 86 -35.76 8.14 14.79
C LEU A 86 -35.88 8.14 16.31
N GLY A 87 -34.85 8.65 16.98
CA GLY A 87 -34.73 8.68 18.42
C GLY A 87 -35.23 9.97 19.03
N ARG A 88 -36.11 10.73 18.36
CA ARG A 88 -36.77 11.93 18.89
C ARG A 88 -37.81 11.47 19.94
N PRO A 89 -37.45 11.38 21.23
CA PRO A 89 -38.35 10.84 22.24
C PRO A 89 -39.25 12.01 22.68
N GLY A 90 -40.55 11.78 22.78
CA GLY A 90 -41.42 12.65 23.57
C GLY A 90 -40.79 12.85 24.95
N SER A 91 -40.66 14.10 25.36
CA SER A 91 -39.92 14.56 26.53
C SER A 91 -40.31 13.87 27.84
N SER A 92 -39.64 12.79 28.24
CA SER A 92 -39.60 12.41 29.65
C SER A 92 -38.19 12.58 30.19
N ASN A 93 -38.08 13.35 31.26
CA ASN A 93 -36.85 13.76 31.94
C ASN A 93 -36.26 12.60 32.77
N ASP A 94 -36.46 11.36 32.32
CA ASP A 94 -36.11 10.16 33.06
C ASP A 94 -34.60 9.96 33.01
N SER A 95 -34.03 9.92 34.20
CA SER A 95 -32.61 9.60 34.37
C SER A 95 -32.33 8.24 33.71
N PRO A 96 -31.24 8.12 32.92
CA PRO A 96 -30.95 6.89 32.20
C PRO A 96 -30.86 5.72 33.18
N SER A 97 -31.61 4.65 32.90
CA SER A 97 -31.58 3.42 33.70
C SER A 97 -30.13 2.96 33.89
N ALA A 98 -29.77 2.54 35.10
CA ALA A 98 -28.42 2.10 35.45
C ALA A 98 -27.86 1.08 34.43
N VAL A 99 -28.69 0.17 33.95
CA VAL A 99 -28.35 -0.83 32.91
C VAL A 99 -27.89 -0.17 31.61
N SER A 100 -28.57 0.90 31.18
CA SER A 100 -28.21 1.65 29.98
C SER A 100 -26.89 2.42 30.13
N SER A 101 -26.58 2.90 31.34
CA SER A 101 -25.33 3.60 31.65
C SER A 101 -24.14 2.65 31.66
N TYR A 102 -24.27 1.46 32.24
CA TYR A 102 -23.23 0.43 32.17
C TYR A 102 -22.98 -0.06 30.74
N GLY A 103 -24.03 -0.27 29.94
CA GLY A 103 -23.89 -0.60 28.52
C GLY A 103 -23.22 0.53 27.73
N GLY A 104 -23.52 1.79 28.05
CA GLY A 104 -22.83 2.94 27.48
C GLY A 104 -21.34 2.96 27.84
N ALA A 105 -20.98 2.63 29.07
CA ALA A 105 -19.60 2.57 29.54
C ALA A 105 -18.79 1.47 28.87
N THR A 106 -19.35 0.26 28.72
CA THR A 106 -18.66 -0.85 28.06
C THR A 106 -18.41 -0.55 26.58
N LEU A 107 -19.41 -0.05 25.87
CA LEU A 107 -19.24 0.37 24.47
C LEU A 107 -18.24 1.54 24.36
N GLY A 108 -18.32 2.51 25.28
CA GLY A 108 -17.36 3.61 25.37
C GLY A 108 -15.93 3.13 25.61
N LEU A 109 -15.74 2.12 26.45
CA LEU A 109 -14.43 1.51 26.70
C LEU A 109 -13.87 0.87 25.43
N VAL A 110 -14.65 0.04 24.73
CA VAL A 110 -14.22 -0.62 23.47
C VAL A 110 -13.79 0.42 22.44
N VAL A 111 -14.62 1.44 22.21
CA VAL A 111 -14.31 2.54 21.28
C VAL A 111 -13.07 3.29 21.75
N GLY A 112 -12.98 3.59 23.04
CA GLY A 112 -11.84 4.26 23.65
C GLY A 112 -10.54 3.51 23.45
N VAL A 113 -10.55 2.18 23.57
CA VAL A 113 -9.37 1.33 23.32
C VAL A 113 -8.95 1.40 21.85
N ILE A 114 -9.88 1.28 20.91
CA ILE A 114 -9.58 1.37 19.47
C ILE A 114 -8.98 2.74 19.13
N VAL A 115 -9.61 3.82 19.58
CA VAL A 115 -9.13 5.19 19.35
C VAL A 115 -7.76 5.41 20.01
N ALA A 116 -7.57 4.92 21.24
CA ALA A 116 -6.30 5.02 21.94
C ALA A 116 -5.17 4.28 21.21
N ILE A 117 -5.44 3.09 20.68
CA ILE A 117 -4.48 2.32 19.85
C ILE A 117 -4.06 3.15 18.63
N VAL A 118 -5.02 3.71 17.89
CA VAL A 118 -4.72 4.52 16.70
C VAL A 118 -3.89 5.75 17.07
N ILE A 119 -4.28 6.49 18.11
CA ILE A 119 -3.54 7.69 18.54
C ILE A 119 -2.10 7.33 18.97
N VAL A 120 -1.94 6.28 19.77
CA VAL A 120 -0.61 5.82 20.22
C VAL A 120 0.24 5.38 19.03
N TRP A 121 -0.34 4.62 18.09
CA TRP A 121 0.35 4.19 16.87
C TRP A 121 0.77 5.40 16.01
N THR A 122 -0.13 6.36 15.77
CA THR A 122 0.20 7.58 15.01
C THR A 122 1.27 8.42 15.70
N PHE A 123 1.25 8.52 17.04
CA PHE A 123 2.27 9.23 17.79
C PHE A 123 3.64 8.53 17.69
N ALA A 124 3.68 7.20 17.82
CA ALA A 124 4.89 6.41 17.63
C ALA A 124 5.44 6.60 16.21
N PHE A 125 4.57 6.48 15.19
CA PHE A 125 4.92 6.71 13.80
C PHE A 125 5.52 8.10 13.56
N MET A 126 4.88 9.16 14.05
CA MET A 126 5.40 10.53 13.91
C MET A 126 6.72 10.76 14.65
N ARG A 127 6.93 10.09 15.79
CA ARG A 127 8.20 10.15 16.51
C ARG A 127 9.30 9.49 15.70
N ASP A 128 9.03 8.30 15.17
CA ASP A 128 10.03 7.49 14.50
C ASP A 128 10.37 8.01 13.09
N MET A 129 9.47 8.77 12.45
CA MET A 129 9.69 9.44 11.16
C MET A 129 10.50 10.74 11.25
N ARG A 130 10.85 11.23 12.46
CA ARG A 130 11.66 12.45 12.58
C ARG A 130 13.09 12.17 12.08
N PRO A 131 13.64 12.98 11.15
CA PRO A 131 15.01 12.82 10.67
C PRO A 131 15.99 12.77 11.84
N ALA A 132 16.93 11.83 11.80
CA ALA A 132 17.91 11.61 12.87
C ALA A 132 18.98 12.74 12.97
N GLU A 133 18.71 13.94 12.44
CA GLU A 133 19.71 14.99 12.24
C GLU A 133 20.40 15.48 13.52
N ASN A 134 19.88 15.18 14.72
CA ASN A 134 20.54 15.55 15.99
C ASN A 134 20.30 14.56 17.13
N VAL A 135 19.94 13.32 16.84
CA VAL A 135 19.72 12.34 17.91
C VAL A 135 21.07 11.72 18.26
N VAL A 136 21.79 12.36 19.20
CA VAL A 136 22.76 11.69 20.06
C VAL A 136 22.18 10.32 20.36
N ALA A 137 22.87 9.23 20.02
CA ALA A 137 22.36 7.87 20.13
C ALA A 137 21.78 7.62 21.52
N VAL A 138 20.48 7.90 21.70
CA VAL A 138 19.77 7.61 22.93
C VAL A 138 19.53 6.12 22.83
N ALA A 139 20.48 5.39 23.40
CA ALA A 139 20.45 3.94 23.55
C ALA A 139 19.06 3.49 24.00
N ASP A 140 18.51 2.49 23.31
CA ASP A 140 17.34 1.72 23.69
C ASP A 140 16.20 2.54 24.31
N THR A 141 15.46 3.27 23.47
CA THR A 141 14.07 3.56 23.81
C THR A 141 13.32 2.24 23.85
N ASN A 142 13.25 1.64 25.05
CA ASN A 142 12.38 0.52 25.38
C ASN A 142 10.98 0.82 24.81
N LYS A 143 10.64 0.22 23.67
CA LYS A 143 9.31 0.36 23.06
C LYS A 143 8.28 -0.06 24.11
N SER A 144 7.31 0.81 24.39
CA SER A 144 6.30 0.50 25.40
C SER A 144 5.51 -0.74 24.96
N ARG A 145 5.12 -1.60 25.90
CA ARG A 145 4.32 -2.80 25.58
C ARG A 145 3.02 -2.47 24.83
N ILE A 146 2.44 -1.30 25.11
CA ILE A 146 1.25 -0.80 24.42
C ILE A 146 1.56 -0.43 22.97
N GLU A 147 2.75 0.11 22.71
CA GLU A 147 3.19 0.47 21.36
C GLU A 147 3.35 -0.79 20.51
N ILE A 148 4.01 -1.82 21.04
CA ILE A 148 4.14 -3.13 20.37
C ILE A 148 2.76 -3.74 20.10
N LEU A 149 1.85 -3.68 21.07
CA LEU A 149 0.48 -4.17 20.90
C LEU A 149 -0.29 -3.38 19.84
N ALA A 150 -0.15 -2.05 19.82
CA ALA A 150 -0.81 -1.17 18.86
C ALA A 150 -0.30 -1.43 17.44
N SER A 151 1.02 -1.53 17.25
CA SER A 151 1.62 -1.88 15.96
C SER A 151 1.15 -3.22 15.44
N ARG A 152 1.15 -4.28 16.27
CA ARG A 152 0.63 -5.60 15.89
C ARG A 152 -0.86 -5.59 15.58
N ALA A 153 -1.65 -4.81 16.33
CA ALA A 153 -3.08 -4.67 16.07
C ALA A 153 -3.33 -3.98 14.72
N ALA A 154 -2.57 -2.94 14.40
CA ALA A 154 -2.62 -2.26 13.11
C ALA A 154 -2.18 -3.19 11.97
N GLY A 155 -1.07 -3.92 12.13
CA GLY A 155 -0.58 -4.92 11.17
C GLY A 155 -1.64 -5.97 10.84
N LYS A 156 -2.26 -6.58 11.86
CA LYS A 156 -3.36 -7.55 11.66
C LYS A 156 -4.58 -6.95 10.95
N ALA A 157 -4.95 -5.72 11.30
CA ALA A 157 -6.08 -5.05 10.66
C ALA A 157 -5.82 -4.81 9.17
N VAL A 158 -4.61 -4.37 8.82
CA VAL A 158 -4.18 -4.17 7.43
C VAL A 158 -4.11 -5.49 6.67
N ASN A 159 -3.52 -6.53 7.27
CA ASN A 159 -3.48 -7.87 6.69
C ASN A 159 -4.89 -8.42 6.39
N THR A 160 -5.83 -8.23 7.32
CA THR A 160 -7.24 -8.62 7.13
C THR A 160 -7.90 -7.82 6.01
N ALA A 161 -7.67 -6.51 5.97
CA ALA A 161 -8.26 -5.65 4.94
C ALA A 161 -7.74 -5.98 3.53
N LEU A 162 -6.43 -6.22 3.39
CA LEU A 162 -5.81 -6.53 2.09
C LEU A 162 -6.14 -7.95 1.62
N SER A 163 -6.24 -8.93 2.52
CA SER A 163 -6.67 -10.29 2.16
C SER A 163 -8.11 -10.36 1.67
N LEU A 164 -8.99 -9.47 2.16
CA LEU A 164 -10.34 -9.31 1.60
C LEU A 164 -10.34 -8.62 0.23
N GLY A 165 -9.29 -7.87 -0.11
CA GLY A 165 -9.17 -7.09 -1.35
C GLY A 165 -8.48 -7.80 -2.53
N SER A 166 -8.26 -9.12 -2.45
CA SER A 166 -7.53 -9.89 -3.47
C SER A 166 -6.12 -9.38 -3.79
N ALA A 167 -5.45 -8.74 -2.82
CA ALA A 167 -4.06 -8.33 -2.99
C ALA A 167 -3.12 -9.56 -3.03
N GLU A 168 -2.01 -9.43 -3.75
CA GLU A 168 -0.97 -10.46 -3.81
C GLU A 168 -0.37 -10.71 -2.41
N PRO A 169 -0.04 -11.96 -2.05
CA PRO A 169 0.50 -12.30 -0.73
C PRO A 169 1.74 -11.48 -0.35
N GLU A 170 2.63 -11.17 -1.30
CA GLU A 170 3.84 -10.38 -1.03
C GLU A 170 3.53 -8.90 -0.73
N VAL A 171 2.51 -8.34 -1.38
CA VAL A 171 2.05 -6.97 -1.08
C VAL A 171 1.41 -6.92 0.31
N ILE A 172 0.66 -7.96 0.69
CA ILE A 172 0.03 -8.06 2.01
C ILE A 172 1.10 -8.09 3.11
N SER A 173 2.11 -8.94 2.98
CA SER A 173 3.16 -9.11 3.99
C SER A 173 4.03 -7.87 4.12
N LEU A 174 4.50 -7.29 3.00
CA LEU A 174 5.30 -6.07 3.02
C LEU A 174 4.51 -4.89 3.62
N SER A 175 3.23 -4.74 3.24
CA SER A 175 2.36 -3.71 3.82
C SER A 175 2.13 -3.92 5.31
N THR A 176 2.02 -5.18 5.74
CA THR A 176 1.90 -5.53 7.16
C THR A 176 3.17 -5.15 7.92
N ALA A 177 4.34 -5.56 7.43
CA ALA A 177 5.64 -5.21 8.03
C ALA A 177 5.87 -3.70 8.10
N LEU A 178 5.54 -2.98 7.02
CA LEU A 178 5.65 -1.52 6.99
C LEU A 178 4.74 -0.85 8.03
N VAL A 179 3.56 -1.40 8.30
CA VAL A 179 2.63 -0.85 9.31
C VAL A 179 3.06 -1.22 10.74
N GLU A 180 3.64 -2.40 10.93
CA GLU A 180 4.11 -2.87 12.23
C GLU A 180 5.39 -2.14 12.68
N ALA A 181 6.35 -1.96 11.76
CA ALA A 181 7.66 -1.40 12.04
C ALA A 181 8.15 -0.45 10.93
N PRO A 182 7.43 0.66 10.65
CA PRO A 182 7.72 1.53 9.51
C PRO A 182 9.13 2.11 9.51
N ALA A 183 9.61 2.50 10.70
CA ALA A 183 10.94 3.07 10.86
C ALA A 183 12.04 2.04 10.62
N GLU A 184 11.83 0.81 11.09
CA GLU A 184 12.80 -0.27 10.95
C GLU A 184 12.89 -0.73 9.50
N VAL A 185 11.74 -0.96 8.85
CA VAL A 185 11.66 -1.31 7.42
C VAL A 185 12.25 -0.19 6.55
N ALA A 186 11.95 1.08 6.84
CA ALA A 186 12.51 2.21 6.11
C ALA A 186 14.03 2.32 6.29
N GLN A 187 14.55 2.12 7.50
CA GLN A 187 15.99 2.13 7.77
C GLN A 187 16.70 0.94 7.11
N GLN A 188 16.12 -0.27 7.16
CA GLN A 188 16.64 -1.44 6.46
C GLN A 188 16.68 -1.20 4.95
N ALA A 189 15.59 -0.68 4.37
CA ALA A 189 15.54 -0.32 2.96
C ALA A 189 16.59 0.75 2.60
N GLN A 190 16.79 1.76 3.44
CA GLN A 190 17.81 2.79 3.23
C GLN A 190 19.23 2.23 3.30
N ARG A 191 19.53 1.37 4.28
CA ARG A 191 20.83 0.70 4.39
C ARG A 191 21.08 -0.23 3.21
N LEU A 192 20.08 -1.02 2.81
CA LEU A 192 20.15 -1.90 1.65
C LEU A 192 20.38 -1.10 0.37
N ALA A 193 19.63 -0.01 0.17
CA ALA A 193 19.79 0.90 -0.97
C ALA A 193 21.20 1.51 -1.04
N GLY A 194 21.83 1.76 0.11
CA GLY A 194 23.19 2.26 0.23
C GLY A 194 24.28 1.18 0.19
N SER A 195 23.92 -0.11 0.24
CA SER A 195 24.87 -1.21 0.38
C SER A 195 25.70 -1.43 -0.88
N ASP A 196 26.95 -1.87 -0.71
CA ASP A 196 27.83 -2.17 -1.83
C ASP A 196 27.34 -3.39 -2.61
N ASP A 197 26.72 -4.38 -1.94
CA ASP A 197 26.15 -5.57 -2.58
C ASP A 197 25.08 -5.20 -3.62
N LEU A 198 24.14 -4.32 -3.25
CA LEU A 198 23.11 -3.86 -4.18
C LEU A 198 23.71 -3.03 -5.30
N LYS A 199 24.66 -2.14 -5.00
CA LYS A 199 25.35 -1.33 -6.03
C LYS A 199 26.09 -2.21 -7.03
N VAL A 200 26.75 -3.27 -6.58
CA VAL A 200 27.44 -4.22 -7.47
C VAL A 200 26.43 -4.90 -8.38
N LEU A 201 25.32 -5.43 -7.83
CA LEU A 201 24.27 -6.07 -8.62
C LEU A 201 23.66 -5.10 -9.67
N LEU A 202 23.40 -3.84 -9.29
CA LEU A 202 22.72 -2.88 -10.17
C LEU A 202 23.66 -2.18 -11.17
N ASN A 203 24.95 -2.06 -10.89
CA ASN A 203 25.90 -1.34 -11.76
C ASN A 203 26.77 -2.27 -12.63
N ASP A 204 26.82 -3.57 -12.33
CA ASP A 204 27.59 -4.53 -13.12
C ASP A 204 26.92 -4.84 -14.47
N PRO A 205 27.60 -4.63 -15.62
CA PRO A 205 27.01 -4.86 -16.94
C PRO A 205 26.51 -6.29 -17.18
N GLN A 206 27.16 -7.30 -16.59
CA GLN A 206 26.72 -8.69 -16.72
C GLN A 206 25.43 -8.95 -15.94
N SER A 207 25.37 -8.44 -14.70
CA SER A 207 24.18 -8.50 -13.86
C SER A 207 23.01 -7.78 -14.51
N GLN A 208 23.23 -6.59 -15.08
CA GLN A 208 22.20 -5.86 -15.83
C GLN A 208 21.70 -6.65 -17.04
N ALA A 209 22.58 -7.30 -17.81
CA ALA A 209 22.17 -8.12 -18.96
C ALA A 209 21.26 -9.28 -18.55
N VAL A 210 21.56 -9.92 -17.42
CA VAL A 210 20.74 -11.00 -16.85
C VAL A 210 19.42 -10.47 -16.25
N LEU A 211 19.44 -9.34 -15.53
CA LEU A 211 18.21 -8.74 -15.02
C LEU A 211 17.30 -8.25 -16.16
N ASN A 212 17.87 -7.74 -17.26
CA ASN A 212 17.14 -7.34 -18.45
C ASN A 212 16.54 -8.52 -19.22
N SER A 213 17.06 -9.74 -19.06
CA SER A 213 16.50 -10.92 -19.75
C SER A 213 15.21 -11.41 -19.10
N GLY A 214 14.92 -11.02 -17.85
CA GLY A 214 13.76 -11.53 -17.12
C GLY A 214 13.92 -12.95 -16.57
N ASP A 215 15.09 -13.59 -16.77
CA ASP A 215 15.32 -14.98 -16.39
C ASP A 215 15.67 -15.09 -14.90
N VAL A 216 14.66 -15.44 -14.10
CA VAL A 216 14.78 -15.63 -12.65
C VAL A 216 15.85 -16.66 -12.28
N GLU A 217 15.98 -17.75 -13.05
CA GLU A 217 16.97 -18.79 -12.77
C GLU A 217 18.39 -18.26 -12.99
N ALA A 218 18.60 -17.51 -14.07
CA ALA A 218 19.88 -16.85 -14.32
C ALA A 218 20.22 -15.82 -13.23
N VAL A 219 19.24 -15.05 -12.74
CA VAL A 219 19.43 -14.10 -11.63
C VAL A 219 19.89 -14.80 -10.35
N THR A 220 19.29 -15.94 -9.98
CA THR A 220 19.71 -16.69 -8.78
C THR A 220 21.16 -17.21 -8.84
N LYS A 221 21.71 -17.38 -10.05
CA LYS A 221 23.08 -17.83 -10.28
C LYS A 221 24.10 -16.69 -10.28
N LEU A 222 23.66 -15.43 -10.30
CA LEU A 222 24.57 -14.28 -10.27
C LEU A 222 25.31 -14.23 -8.91
N PRO A 223 26.66 -14.16 -8.90
CA PRO A 223 27.42 -14.00 -7.65
C PRO A 223 27.01 -12.76 -6.86
N ALA A 224 26.73 -11.64 -7.54
CA ALA A 224 26.26 -10.39 -6.93
C ALA A 224 24.89 -10.54 -6.27
N PHE A 225 23.97 -11.31 -6.89
CA PHE A 225 22.67 -11.61 -6.29
C PHE A 225 22.82 -12.51 -5.07
N GLN A 226 23.72 -13.50 -5.10
CA GLN A 226 23.98 -14.36 -3.95
C GLN A 226 24.57 -13.58 -2.77
N GLN A 227 25.44 -12.61 -3.03
CA GLN A 227 25.93 -11.68 -2.01
C GLN A 227 24.78 -10.86 -1.42
N LEU A 228 23.95 -10.25 -2.28
CA LEU A 228 22.79 -9.48 -1.85
C LEU A 228 21.78 -10.32 -1.06
N ALA A 229 21.47 -11.53 -1.48
CA ALA A 229 20.55 -12.44 -0.78
C ALA A 229 21.08 -12.92 0.58
N ASN A 230 22.40 -12.86 0.77
CA ASN A 230 23.07 -13.13 2.04
C ASN A 230 23.31 -11.86 2.88
N ASN A 231 22.95 -10.68 2.36
CA ASN A 231 23.05 -9.42 3.09
C ASN A 231 22.04 -9.42 4.27
N PRO A 232 22.45 -9.04 5.49
CA PRO A 232 21.57 -9.08 6.66
C PRO A 232 20.35 -8.16 6.54
N ASP A 233 20.48 -6.99 5.89
CA ASP A 233 19.36 -6.07 5.69
C ASP A 233 18.37 -6.64 4.65
N MET A 234 18.86 -7.34 3.62
CA MET A 234 18.00 -8.03 2.65
C MET A 234 17.24 -9.20 3.29
N GLN A 235 17.91 -9.98 4.15
CA GLN A 235 17.26 -11.06 4.89
C GLN A 235 16.20 -10.54 5.85
N ALA A 236 16.49 -9.45 6.58
CA ALA A 236 15.52 -8.83 7.46
C ALA A 236 14.29 -8.31 6.69
N LEU A 237 14.50 -7.70 5.52
CA LEU A 237 13.40 -7.29 4.65
C LEU A 237 12.61 -8.48 4.11
N ALA A 238 13.27 -9.55 3.66
CA ALA A 238 12.63 -10.76 3.18
C ALA A 238 11.82 -11.47 4.28
N GLU A 239 12.32 -11.48 5.52
CA GLU A 239 11.59 -11.96 6.71
C GLU A 239 10.37 -11.09 6.99
N SER A 240 10.53 -9.77 6.95
CA SER A 240 9.42 -8.82 7.14
C SER A 240 8.34 -8.96 6.05
N ALA A 241 8.76 -9.27 4.82
CA ALA A 241 7.88 -9.58 3.69
C ALA A 241 7.37 -11.02 3.71
N GLY A 242 7.60 -11.80 4.78
CA GLY A 242 7.10 -13.17 4.91
C GLY A 242 7.60 -14.13 3.83
N MET A 243 8.72 -13.81 3.17
CA MET A 243 9.34 -14.65 2.13
C MET A 243 10.28 -15.70 2.72
N LEU A 244 10.75 -15.48 3.95
CA LEU A 244 11.53 -16.44 4.71
C LEU A 244 10.63 -17.17 5.72
N ASP A 245 10.74 -18.50 5.74
CA ASP A 245 10.11 -19.32 6.76
C ASP A 245 10.66 -18.94 8.15
N GLN A 246 9.86 -19.10 9.21
CA GLN A 246 10.27 -18.85 10.61
C GLN A 246 11.52 -19.63 11.05
N SER A 247 11.97 -20.60 10.26
CA SER A 247 13.23 -21.32 10.47
C SER A 247 14.48 -20.49 10.11
N GLY A 248 14.32 -19.30 9.51
CA GLY A 248 15.40 -18.42 9.09
C GLY A 248 16.30 -19.01 8.00
N LYS A 249 15.94 -20.18 7.45
CA LYS A 249 16.71 -20.83 6.40
C LYS A 249 16.35 -20.20 5.07
N ASN A 250 17.34 -19.61 4.41
CA ASN A 250 17.23 -19.15 3.04
C ASN A 250 17.03 -20.37 2.13
N THR A 251 15.76 -20.70 1.85
CA THR A 251 15.42 -21.81 0.96
C THR A 251 15.65 -21.37 -0.48
N GLN A 252 15.92 -22.35 -1.36
CA GLN A 252 16.01 -22.07 -2.80
C GLN A 252 14.72 -21.39 -3.33
N ALA A 253 13.56 -21.70 -2.73
CA ALA A 253 12.29 -21.05 -3.05
C ALA A 253 12.28 -19.57 -2.65
N ALA A 254 12.78 -19.22 -1.46
CA ALA A 254 12.90 -17.82 -1.02
C ALA A 254 13.84 -17.02 -1.94
N GLN A 255 14.98 -17.61 -2.33
CA GLN A 255 15.90 -16.97 -3.29
C GLN A 255 15.26 -16.77 -4.66
N ALA A 256 14.50 -17.75 -5.16
CA ALA A 256 13.78 -17.63 -6.43
C ALA A 256 12.70 -16.54 -6.36
N ALA A 257 11.97 -16.44 -5.24
CA ALA A 257 10.97 -15.39 -5.03
C ALA A 257 11.63 -13.99 -4.95
N LEU A 258 12.75 -13.85 -4.24
CA LEU A 258 13.52 -12.60 -4.20
C LEU A 258 14.08 -12.23 -5.57
N ALA A 259 14.62 -13.20 -6.31
CA ALA A 259 15.11 -12.99 -7.67
C ALA A 259 13.98 -12.52 -8.60
N SER A 260 12.80 -13.14 -8.50
CA SER A 260 11.60 -12.74 -9.25
C SER A 260 11.22 -11.29 -8.95
N GLN A 261 11.13 -10.91 -7.67
CA GLN A 261 10.82 -9.53 -7.28
C GLN A 261 11.86 -8.51 -7.76
N ILE A 262 13.15 -8.81 -7.60
CA ILE A 262 14.22 -7.91 -8.08
C ILE A 262 14.16 -7.77 -9.59
N THR A 263 13.89 -8.86 -10.32
CA THR A 263 13.75 -8.84 -11.78
C THR A 263 12.56 -7.98 -12.21
N ASP A 264 11.41 -8.12 -11.55
CA ASP A 264 10.23 -7.30 -11.83
C ASP A 264 10.48 -5.81 -11.52
N ILE A 265 11.05 -5.51 -10.35
CA ILE A 265 11.44 -4.14 -9.96
C ILE A 265 12.44 -3.56 -10.96
N TRP A 266 13.43 -4.34 -11.39
CA TRP A 266 14.41 -3.91 -12.38
C TRP A 266 13.77 -3.64 -13.74
N GLY A 267 12.88 -4.53 -14.20
CA GLY A 267 12.13 -4.33 -15.44
C GLY A 267 11.30 -3.05 -15.41
N ARG A 268 10.63 -2.78 -14.29
CA ARG A 268 9.91 -1.51 -14.05
C ARG A 268 10.85 -0.31 -14.06
N MET A 269 11.96 -0.38 -13.33
CA MET A 269 12.96 0.70 -13.25
C MET A 269 13.58 0.99 -14.62
N SER A 270 13.87 -0.04 -15.42
CA SER A 270 14.40 0.11 -16.77
C SER A 270 13.39 0.81 -17.69
N ARG A 271 12.11 0.45 -17.63
CA ARG A 271 11.04 1.15 -18.36
C ARG A 271 10.96 2.62 -17.94
N VAL A 272 10.97 2.89 -16.63
CA VAL A 272 10.91 4.25 -16.06
C VAL A 272 12.12 5.07 -16.47
N LYS A 273 13.34 4.51 -16.41
CA LYS A 273 14.58 5.19 -16.82
C LYS A 273 14.58 5.59 -18.30
N ASN A 274 13.95 4.78 -19.15
CA ASN A 274 13.86 5.02 -20.58
C ASN A 274 12.64 5.87 -20.99
N ASP A 275 11.73 6.19 -20.07
CA ASP A 275 10.58 7.08 -20.35
C ASP A 275 11.08 8.53 -20.49
N GLN A 276 10.77 9.16 -21.63
CA GLN A 276 11.19 10.54 -21.94
C GLN A 276 10.67 11.53 -20.89
N ARG A 277 9.44 11.37 -20.40
CA ARG A 277 8.86 12.26 -19.39
C ARG A 277 9.60 12.15 -18.06
N VAL A 278 10.05 10.95 -17.70
CA VAL A 278 10.88 10.74 -16.51
C VAL A 278 12.20 11.48 -16.64
N GLN A 279 12.83 11.44 -17.82
CA GLN A 279 14.05 12.20 -18.07
C GLN A 279 13.80 13.70 -18.01
N GLU A 280 12.68 14.20 -18.54
CA GLU A 280 12.29 15.61 -18.43
C GLU A 280 12.09 16.04 -16.97
N ILE A 281 11.44 15.20 -16.14
CA ILE A 281 11.25 15.44 -14.70
C ILE A 281 12.59 15.44 -13.97
N LEU A 282 13.45 14.45 -14.23
CA LEU A 282 14.75 14.33 -13.55
C LEU A 282 15.73 15.44 -13.92
N ASN A 283 15.60 16.01 -15.13
CA ASN A 283 16.40 17.15 -15.59
C ASN A 283 15.82 18.52 -15.17
N ASP A 284 14.65 18.57 -14.53
CA ASP A 284 14.07 19.82 -14.03
C ASP A 284 14.87 20.36 -12.82
N PRO A 285 15.52 21.54 -12.94
CA PRO A 285 16.32 22.09 -11.84
C PRO A 285 15.49 22.39 -10.59
N GLY A 286 14.20 22.74 -10.74
CA GLY A 286 13.30 22.98 -9.61
C GLY A 286 12.98 21.67 -8.86
N PHE A 287 12.85 20.57 -9.58
CA PHE A 287 12.67 19.24 -8.99
C PHE A 287 13.94 18.77 -8.27
N GLN A 288 15.11 18.92 -8.91
CA GLN A 288 16.41 18.56 -8.32
C GLN A 288 16.70 19.36 -7.04
N GLN A 289 16.39 20.66 -7.02
CA GLN A 289 16.56 21.49 -5.82
C GLN A 289 15.70 20.97 -4.65
N LYS A 290 14.47 20.53 -4.92
CA LYS A 290 13.60 19.93 -3.89
C LYS A 290 14.10 18.57 -3.42
N ILE A 291 14.64 17.73 -4.31
CA ILE A 291 15.30 16.47 -3.89
C ILE A 291 16.49 16.77 -2.97
N GLN A 292 17.34 17.72 -3.36
CA GLN A 292 18.51 18.13 -2.60
C GLN A 292 18.16 18.80 -1.27
N SER A 293 17.00 19.45 -1.18
CA SER A 293 16.52 20.06 0.07
C SER A 293 16.31 19.05 1.19
N GLY A 294 16.15 17.76 0.85
CA GLY A 294 15.85 16.71 1.81
C GLY A 294 14.50 16.88 2.52
N ASN A 295 13.67 17.85 2.13
CA ASN A 295 12.37 18.09 2.76
C ASN A 295 11.31 17.17 2.11
N PRO A 296 10.84 16.12 2.80
CA PRO A 296 9.88 15.18 2.23
C PRO A 296 8.53 15.84 1.93
N ILE A 297 8.14 16.90 2.65
CA ILE A 297 6.86 17.58 2.43
C ILE A 297 6.88 18.37 1.11
N ASP A 298 8.00 19.01 0.81
CA ASP A 298 8.17 19.75 -0.45
C ASP A 298 8.23 18.80 -1.66
N LEU A 299 8.74 17.59 -1.46
CA LEU A 299 8.72 16.52 -2.45
C LEU A 299 7.31 15.98 -2.66
N LEU A 300 6.61 15.59 -1.59
CA LEU A 300 5.27 15.00 -1.66
C LEU A 300 4.21 15.95 -2.23
N THR A 301 4.44 17.26 -2.17
CA THR A 301 3.57 18.29 -2.76
C THR A 301 4.00 18.73 -4.15
N ASN A 302 5.11 18.19 -4.68
CA ASN A 302 5.57 18.53 -6.03
C ASN A 302 4.74 17.79 -7.09
N ALA A 303 4.09 18.54 -7.98
CA ALA A 303 3.36 17.98 -9.13
C ALA A 303 4.22 17.02 -9.99
N ARG A 304 5.51 17.29 -10.17
CA ARG A 304 6.45 16.41 -10.90
C ARG A 304 6.71 15.08 -10.19
N LEU A 305 6.70 15.06 -8.85
CA LEU A 305 6.80 13.80 -8.11
C LEU A 305 5.52 12.97 -8.29
N LEU A 306 4.36 13.62 -8.27
CA LEU A 306 3.07 12.96 -8.50
C LEU A 306 2.99 12.40 -9.92
N GLU A 307 3.47 13.16 -10.91
CA GLU A 307 3.62 12.69 -12.29
C GLU A 307 4.57 11.48 -12.35
N LEU A 308 5.76 11.56 -11.74
CA LEU A 308 6.71 10.44 -11.70
C LEU A 308 6.10 9.19 -11.04
N ALA A 309 5.36 9.35 -9.94
CA ALA A 309 4.66 8.27 -9.28
C ALA A 309 3.60 7.65 -10.20
N ASP A 310 2.81 8.47 -10.90
CA ASP A 310 1.85 7.98 -11.89
C ASP A 310 2.54 7.16 -12.98
N ILE A 311 3.68 7.61 -13.52
CA ILE A 311 4.44 6.84 -14.53
C ILE A 311 4.88 5.48 -13.97
N ILE A 312 5.40 5.45 -12.74
CA ILE A 312 5.89 4.23 -12.10
C ILE A 312 4.75 3.24 -11.82
N PHE A 313 3.59 3.72 -11.36
CA PHE A 313 2.48 2.86 -10.96
C PHE A 313 1.54 2.49 -12.13
N SER A 314 1.34 3.38 -13.09
CA SER A 314 0.46 3.16 -14.25
C SER A 314 1.06 2.21 -15.29
N GLY A 315 2.40 2.09 -15.35
CA GLY A 315 3.11 1.14 -16.22
C GLY A 315 2.96 -0.34 -15.84
N SER A 316 2.24 -0.66 -14.77
CA SER A 316 2.14 -2.02 -14.23
C SER A 316 1.06 -2.90 -14.88
N ALA A 317 0.29 -2.37 -15.84
CA ALA A 317 -0.90 -3.05 -16.38
C ALA A 317 -0.72 -3.69 -17.77
N ALA A 318 0.41 -3.50 -18.45
CA ALA A 318 0.69 -4.25 -19.67
C ALA A 318 1.42 -5.54 -19.27
N PRO A 319 0.76 -6.72 -19.29
CA PRO A 319 1.49 -7.96 -19.16
C PRO A 319 2.59 -7.93 -20.21
N TYR A 320 3.81 -8.25 -19.79
CA TYR A 320 4.85 -8.61 -20.73
C TYR A 320 4.18 -9.67 -21.62
N GLU A 321 3.86 -9.32 -22.87
CA GLU A 321 3.74 -10.33 -23.92
C GLU A 321 5.14 -10.92 -24.00
N SER A 322 5.41 -11.84 -23.08
CA SER A 322 6.50 -12.77 -23.16
C SER A 322 6.27 -13.40 -24.52
N GLY A 323 7.03 -12.91 -25.51
CA GLY A 323 6.97 -13.38 -26.86
C GLY A 323 7.21 -14.87 -26.76
N ASN A 324 6.11 -15.61 -26.80
CA ASN A 324 6.08 -17.04 -26.68
C ASN A 324 6.74 -17.53 -27.96
N ASN A 325 8.07 -17.61 -27.92
CA ASN A 325 8.85 -18.36 -28.86
C ASN A 325 8.47 -19.82 -28.62
N ASP A 326 7.39 -20.23 -29.30
CA ASP A 326 7.02 -21.62 -29.52
C ASP A 326 8.18 -22.31 -30.27
N ALA A 327 9.21 -22.67 -29.51
CA ALA A 327 10.28 -23.54 -29.94
C ALA A 327 10.17 -24.84 -29.16
N SER A 328 9.58 -25.84 -29.83
CA SER A 328 9.73 -27.27 -29.57
C SER A 328 9.09 -27.84 -28.29
N SER A 329 7.84 -28.26 -28.42
CA SER A 329 7.41 -29.56 -27.89
C SER A 329 6.90 -30.44 -29.03
N ILE A 330 7.82 -31.17 -29.66
CA ILE A 330 7.45 -32.38 -30.41
C ILE A 330 7.24 -33.46 -29.35
N GLN A 331 5.98 -33.80 -29.09
CA GLN A 331 5.62 -35.03 -28.40
C GLN A 331 4.54 -35.76 -29.23
N PRO A 332 4.73 -37.05 -29.53
CA PRO A 332 3.90 -37.74 -30.51
C PRO A 332 2.50 -38.01 -29.96
N GLU A 333 1.51 -37.61 -30.75
CA GLU A 333 0.09 -37.88 -30.52
C GLU A 333 -0.21 -39.38 -30.56
N SER A 334 -0.94 -39.83 -29.53
CA SER A 334 -1.86 -40.95 -29.61
C SER A 334 -3.08 -40.57 -28.76
N SER A 335 -4.10 -39.99 -29.40
CA SER A 335 -5.47 -40.50 -29.38
C SER A 335 -6.43 -39.45 -29.93
N SER A 336 -7.14 -39.84 -30.97
CA SER A 336 -7.95 -39.02 -31.86
C SER A 336 -9.18 -38.42 -31.18
N LYS A 337 -9.32 -37.09 -31.26
CA LYS A 337 -10.63 -36.42 -31.23
C LYS A 337 -10.64 -35.32 -32.28
N GLU A 338 -11.37 -35.59 -33.35
CA GLU A 338 -11.46 -34.81 -34.58
C GLU A 338 -12.12 -33.45 -34.32
N ILE A 339 -11.30 -32.44 -34.01
CA ILE A 339 -11.69 -31.03 -34.07
C ILE A 339 -11.17 -30.52 -35.42
N SER A 340 -12.10 -30.29 -36.36
CA SER A 340 -11.81 -29.71 -37.66
C SER A 340 -11.16 -28.33 -37.48
N LYS A 341 -9.83 -28.30 -37.55
CA LYS A 341 -8.99 -27.11 -37.52
C LYS A 341 -9.19 -26.37 -38.84
N LYS A 342 -10.18 -25.47 -38.84
CA LYS A 342 -10.43 -24.56 -39.96
C LYS A 342 -9.22 -23.61 -40.03
N GLU A 343 -8.42 -23.73 -41.09
CA GLU A 343 -7.29 -22.83 -41.35
C GLU A 343 -7.78 -21.37 -41.33
N THR A 344 -7.39 -20.60 -40.30
CA THR A 344 -7.70 -19.18 -40.23
C THR A 344 -6.83 -18.46 -41.25
N ARG A 345 -7.40 -18.19 -42.44
CA ARG A 345 -6.75 -17.39 -43.48
C ARG A 345 -6.90 -15.92 -43.13
N LEU A 346 -5.78 -15.27 -42.83
CA LEU A 346 -5.73 -13.82 -42.58
C LEU A 346 -5.64 -13.07 -43.91
N TYR A 347 -6.67 -12.30 -44.26
CA TYR A 347 -6.71 -11.48 -45.47
C TYR A 347 -6.11 -10.11 -45.20
N ARG A 348 -5.21 -9.67 -46.08
CA ARG A 348 -4.64 -8.32 -46.11
C ARG A 348 -5.26 -7.55 -47.27
N TRP A 349 -5.82 -6.37 -47.00
CA TRP A 349 -6.26 -5.45 -48.05
C TRP A 349 -5.90 -4.00 -47.71
N THR A 350 -5.91 -3.15 -48.72
CA THR A 350 -5.62 -1.72 -48.59
C THR A 350 -6.90 -0.95 -48.90
N ASP A 351 -7.29 -0.02 -48.03
CA ASP A 351 -8.45 0.83 -48.25
C ASP A 351 -8.16 1.97 -49.24
N LYS A 352 -9.19 2.78 -49.52
CA LYS A 352 -9.14 3.90 -50.47
C LYS A 352 -8.16 5.01 -50.03
N ASP A 353 -7.84 5.06 -48.73
CA ASP A 353 -6.93 6.03 -48.12
C ASP A 353 -5.49 5.49 -48.01
N GLY A 354 -5.22 4.29 -48.55
CA GLY A 354 -3.90 3.66 -48.54
C GLY A 354 -3.55 2.96 -47.23
N ARG A 355 -4.50 2.75 -46.31
CA ARG A 355 -4.25 2.07 -45.04
C ARG A 355 -4.44 0.57 -45.19
N ILE A 356 -3.52 -0.19 -44.60
CA ILE A 356 -3.52 -1.66 -44.66
C ILE A 356 -4.30 -2.21 -43.47
N HIS A 357 -5.26 -3.09 -43.75
CA HIS A 357 -6.08 -3.78 -42.75
C HIS A 357 -5.88 -5.30 -42.83
N TYR A 358 -6.06 -5.97 -41.70
CA TYR A 358 -6.00 -7.44 -41.57
C TYR A 358 -7.28 -7.95 -40.92
N SER A 359 -7.93 -8.95 -41.54
CA SER A 359 -9.08 -9.65 -40.95
C SER A 359 -9.11 -11.10 -41.39
N ASP A 360 -9.68 -11.93 -40.54
CA ASP A 360 -10.07 -13.32 -40.77
C ASP A 360 -11.31 -13.46 -41.68
N VAL A 361 -11.97 -12.36 -42.02
CA VAL A 361 -13.10 -12.32 -42.96
C VAL A 361 -12.66 -11.69 -44.28
N LYS A 362 -12.97 -12.35 -45.40
CA LYS A 362 -12.65 -11.85 -46.74
C LYS A 362 -13.45 -10.56 -46.99
N PRO A 363 -12.80 -9.42 -47.32
CA PRO A 363 -13.52 -8.17 -47.58
C PRO A 363 -14.40 -8.29 -48.84
N GLU A 364 -15.64 -7.81 -48.75
CA GLU A 364 -16.53 -7.70 -49.92
C GLU A 364 -16.07 -6.51 -50.80
N PRO A 365 -16.05 -6.68 -52.14
CA PRO A 365 -15.53 -5.68 -53.09
C PRO A 365 -16.36 -4.41 -53.22
#